data_AF-A0A6I7LQY3-F1
#
_entry.id   AF-A0A6I7LQY3-F1
#
_cell.length_a   1.000
_cell.length_b   1.000
_cell.length_c   1.000
_cell.angle_alpha   90.00
_cell.angle_beta   90.00
_cell.angle_gamma   90.00
#
_symmetry.space_group_name_H-M   'P 1'
#
loop_
_entity.id
_entity.type
_entity.pdbx_description
1 polymer ?
#
loop_
_entity_poly.entity_id
_entity_poly.type
_entity_poly.pdbx_seq_one_letter_code
_entity_poly.pdbx_strand_id
1 'polypeptide(L)'
;MTKKINCWEFRNCGMEPGGIFSRLHGECPVPKALKYDGTNCGSGAGRTCWAIAAREKQKGAFICRNNRISCLQCEFYLRVQGEENNGATEEIAAPPPLRHKIVVS
;
A
#
# COMPACT_ATOMS: atom_id res chain seq x y z
N MET A 1 17.38 4.77 13.84
CA MET A 1 16.41 5.05 12.77
C MET A 1 15.01 4.88 13.34
N THR A 2 14.13 5.86 13.17
CA THR A 2 12.74 5.77 13.60
C THR A 2 11.97 4.80 12.71
N LYS A 3 11.25 3.84 13.30
CA LYS A 3 10.42 2.88 12.57
C LYS A 3 9.35 3.62 11.75
N LYS A 4 9.29 3.40 10.43
CA LYS A 4 8.22 3.92 9.57
C LYS A 4 6.96 3.07 9.75
N ILE A 5 5.79 3.71 9.65
CA ILE A 5 4.48 3.06 9.86
C ILE A 5 3.86 2.61 8.54
N ASN A 6 3.07 1.54 8.59
CA ASN A 6 2.30 0.99 7.48
C ASN A 6 0.89 1.59 7.39
N CYS A 7 0.20 1.36 6.27
CA CYS A 7 -1.11 1.97 6.04
C CYS A 7 -2.17 1.59 7.07
N TRP A 8 -2.13 0.36 7.60
CA TRP A 8 -3.10 -0.11 8.61
C TRP A 8 -2.85 0.50 9.98
N GLU A 9 -1.58 0.76 10.34
CA GLU A 9 -1.20 1.49 11.54
C GLU A 9 -1.64 2.97 11.42
N PHE A 10 -1.41 3.60 10.27
CA PHE A 10 -1.81 5.00 10.02
C PHE A 10 -3.34 5.19 10.00
N ARG A 11 -4.06 4.29 9.32
CA ARG A 11 -5.52 4.38 9.19
C ARG A 11 -6.26 3.84 10.41
N ASN A 12 -5.59 3.11 11.28
CA ASN A 12 -6.18 2.37 12.39
C ASN A 12 -7.42 1.58 11.95
N CYS A 13 -7.30 0.85 10.84
CA CYS A 13 -8.46 0.24 10.19
C CYS A 13 -8.88 -1.10 10.80
N GLY A 14 -8.00 -1.75 11.58
CA GLY A 14 -8.26 -3.03 12.26
C GLY A 14 -8.45 -4.23 11.33
N MET A 15 -8.06 -4.13 10.05
CA MET A 15 -8.21 -5.19 9.05
C MET A 15 -6.89 -5.91 8.75
N GLU A 16 -5.80 -5.60 9.45
CA GLU A 16 -4.58 -6.39 9.44
C GLU A 16 -4.82 -7.85 9.89
N PRO A 17 -3.94 -8.81 9.57
CA PRO A 17 -4.02 -10.17 10.10
C PRO A 17 -4.17 -10.18 11.62
N GLY A 18 -5.23 -10.80 12.13
CA GLY A 18 -5.56 -10.81 13.56
C GLY A 18 -6.19 -9.52 14.10
N GLY A 19 -6.43 -8.51 13.25
CA GLY A 19 -7.07 -7.25 13.62
C GLY A 19 -8.54 -7.41 14.00
N ILE A 20 -9.06 -6.49 14.82
CA ILE A 20 -10.43 -6.57 15.38
C ILE A 20 -11.55 -6.64 14.35
N PHE A 21 -11.35 -6.09 13.15
CA PHE A 21 -12.33 -6.04 12.07
C PHE A 21 -12.07 -7.05 10.96
N SER A 22 -10.96 -7.80 11.03
CA SER A 22 -10.58 -8.81 10.03
C SER A 22 -11.66 -9.87 9.82
N ARG A 23 -12.35 -10.31 10.88
CA ARG A 23 -13.41 -11.33 10.80
C ARG A 23 -14.71 -10.79 10.18
N LEU A 24 -14.99 -9.50 10.34
CA LEU A 24 -16.24 -8.87 9.90
C LEU A 24 -16.13 -8.31 8.47
N HIS A 25 -15.00 -7.67 8.16
CA HIS A 25 -14.76 -6.99 6.89
C HIS A 25 -13.72 -7.69 6.01
N GLY A 26 -13.30 -8.90 6.40
CA GLY A 26 -12.22 -9.61 5.73
C GLY A 26 -10.84 -9.09 6.11
N GLU A 27 -9.85 -9.99 6.05
CA GLU A 27 -8.45 -9.62 6.21
C GLU A 27 -7.95 -8.81 5.02
N CYS A 28 -7.23 -7.73 5.30
CA CYS A 28 -6.59 -6.91 4.30
C CYS A 28 -5.52 -7.72 3.56
N PRO A 29 -5.46 -7.68 2.22
CA PRO A 29 -4.43 -8.37 1.46
C PRO A 29 -3.06 -7.67 1.54
N VAL A 30 -3.01 -6.40 1.95
CA VAL A 30 -1.78 -5.58 1.95
C VAL A 30 -0.66 -6.19 2.81
N PRO A 31 -0.90 -6.63 4.07
CA PRO A 31 0.16 -7.24 4.88
C PRO A 31 0.65 -8.59 4.32
N LYS A 32 -0.20 -9.31 3.56
CA LYS A 32 0.13 -10.61 2.96
C LYS A 32 0.88 -10.51 1.64
N ALA A 33 0.99 -9.31 1.07
CA ALA A 33 1.67 -9.07 -0.20
C ALA A 33 3.20 -9.01 -0.03
N LEU A 34 3.79 -10.13 0.40
CA LEU A 34 5.21 -10.25 0.77
C LEU A 34 6.18 -9.94 -0.39
N LYS A 35 5.71 -9.96 -1.64
CA LYS A 35 6.50 -9.50 -2.79
C LYS A 35 6.96 -8.04 -2.71
N TYR A 36 6.35 -7.25 -1.82
CA TYR A 36 6.70 -5.86 -1.55
C TYR A 36 7.34 -5.65 -0.17
N ASP A 37 7.57 -6.72 0.59
CA ASP A 37 8.12 -6.61 1.94
C ASP A 37 9.46 -5.85 1.95
N GLY A 38 9.66 -5.01 2.96
CA GLY A 38 10.81 -4.11 3.06
C GLY A 38 10.77 -2.87 2.17
N THR A 39 9.83 -2.78 1.20
CA THR A 39 9.74 -1.61 0.31
C THR A 39 9.44 -0.37 1.12
N ASN A 40 10.26 0.67 0.90
CA ASN A 40 10.25 1.91 1.65
C ASN A 40 10.30 1.68 3.19
N CYS A 41 11.04 0.66 3.66
CA CYS A 41 11.09 0.28 5.08
C CYS A 41 9.73 -0.11 5.70
N GLY A 42 8.77 -0.54 4.89
CA GLY A 42 7.48 -1.08 5.34
C GLY A 42 7.49 -2.61 5.46
N SER A 43 6.39 -3.15 5.99
CA SER A 43 6.12 -4.60 6.02
C SER A 43 5.06 -4.97 4.98
N GLY A 44 5.25 -6.08 4.27
CA GLY A 44 4.43 -6.45 3.12
C GLY A 44 4.29 -5.27 2.14
N ALA A 45 3.08 -5.02 1.65
CA ALA A 45 2.81 -3.82 0.85
C ALA A 45 2.39 -2.60 1.69
N GLY A 46 2.68 -2.57 2.99
CA GLY A 46 2.14 -1.58 3.92
C GLY A 46 2.48 -0.13 3.59
N ARG A 47 3.67 0.14 3.03
CA ARG A 47 4.08 1.45 2.51
C ARG A 47 4.01 1.58 0.99
N THR A 48 3.29 0.65 0.34
CA THR A 48 3.00 0.64 -1.09
C THR A 48 1.56 0.17 -1.36
N CYS A 49 0.64 0.40 -0.42
CA CYS A 49 -0.69 -0.22 -0.41
C CYS A 49 -1.54 0.12 -1.65
N TRP A 50 -1.27 1.25 -2.30
CA TRP A 50 -1.87 1.66 -3.57
C TRP A 50 -1.59 0.67 -4.71
N ALA A 51 -0.46 -0.06 -4.67
CA ALA A 51 -0.13 -1.09 -5.65
C ALA A 51 -1.05 -2.32 -5.56
N ILE A 52 -1.61 -2.58 -4.37
CA ILE A 52 -2.58 -3.66 -4.12
C ILE A 52 -4.00 -3.19 -4.46
N ALA A 53 -4.40 -2.01 -3.97
CA ALA A 53 -5.71 -1.43 -4.23
C ALA A 53 -5.99 -1.21 -5.73
N ALA A 54 -4.96 -0.99 -6.54
CA ALA A 54 -5.08 -0.82 -7.98
C ALA A 54 -5.23 -2.13 -8.77
N ARG A 55 -4.92 -3.29 -8.19
CA ARG A 55 -4.83 -4.58 -8.89
C ARG A 55 -5.91 -5.58 -8.48
N GLU A 56 -6.40 -5.49 -7.26
CA GLU A 56 -7.42 -6.38 -6.75
C GLU A 56 -8.80 -5.98 -7.33
N LYS A 57 -9.32 -6.72 -8.31
CA LYS A 57 -10.77 -6.90 -8.41
C LYS A 57 -11.17 -7.51 -7.07
N GLN A 58 -11.74 -6.72 -6.17
CA GLN A 58 -12.07 -7.13 -4.80
C GLN A 58 -12.72 -8.53 -4.83
N LYS A 59 -11.94 -9.57 -4.50
CA LYS A 59 -12.42 -10.95 -4.40
C LYS A 59 -12.49 -11.27 -2.91
N GLY A 60 -13.67 -11.67 -2.45
CA GLY A 60 -13.94 -11.98 -1.05
C GLY A 60 -14.53 -10.80 -0.26
N ALA A 61 -14.56 -10.92 1.06
CA ALA A 61 -15.24 -9.98 1.96
C ALA A 61 -14.50 -8.64 2.16
N PHE A 62 -13.25 -8.52 1.67
CA PHE A 62 -12.45 -7.31 1.85
C PHE A 62 -12.99 -6.14 1.03
N ILE A 63 -13.38 -5.08 1.73
CA ILE A 63 -13.83 -3.82 1.14
C ILE A 63 -12.75 -2.76 1.39
N CYS A 64 -12.00 -2.41 0.35
CA CYS A 64 -11.11 -1.27 0.41
C CYS A 64 -11.93 0.03 0.40
N ARG A 65 -11.74 0.91 1.39
CA ARG A 65 -12.41 2.22 1.44
C ARG A 65 -11.89 3.21 0.38
N ASN A 66 -10.74 2.91 -0.22
CA ASN A 66 -10.15 3.73 -1.28
C ASN A 66 -10.09 2.94 -2.59
N ASN A 67 -10.35 3.61 -3.71
CA ASN A 67 -10.15 3.08 -5.05
C ASN A 67 -8.83 3.63 -5.65
N ARG A 68 -8.45 3.16 -6.85
CA ARG A 68 -7.19 3.57 -7.50
C ARG A 68 -7.05 5.10 -7.64
N ILE A 69 -8.13 5.81 -7.96
CA ILE A 69 -8.12 7.27 -8.14
C ILE A 69 -7.95 7.97 -6.78
N SER A 70 -8.68 7.53 -5.75
CA SER A 70 -8.56 8.10 -4.41
C SER A 70 -7.29 7.70 -3.65
N CYS A 71 -6.49 6.77 -4.19
CA CYS A 71 -5.19 6.44 -3.61
C CYS A 71 -4.13 7.53 -3.84
N LEU A 72 -4.18 8.27 -4.96
CA LEU A 72 -3.22 9.35 -5.23
C LEU A 72 -3.47 10.59 -4.34
N GLN A 73 -4.69 10.73 -3.84
CA GLN A 73 -5.08 11.78 -2.87
C GLN A 73 -5.11 11.27 -1.42
N CYS A 74 -4.70 10.02 -1.19
CA CYS A 74 -4.69 9.43 0.14
C CYS A 74 -3.61 10.11 0.99
N GLU A 75 -3.97 10.62 2.18
CA GLU A 75 -3.03 11.21 3.13
C GLU A 75 -1.84 10.31 3.44
N PHE A 76 -2.08 8.99 3.53
CA PHE A 76 -0.99 8.05 3.76
C PHE A 76 -0.03 7.95 2.56
N TYR A 77 -0.56 7.96 1.33
CA TYR A 77 0.28 8.01 0.14
C TYR A 77 1.14 9.28 0.11
N LEU A 78 0.51 10.44 0.34
CA LEU A 78 1.23 11.73 0.39
C LEU A 78 2.29 11.76 1.48
N ARG A 79 1.99 11.18 2.66
CA ARG A 79 2.95 11.00 3.74
C ARG A 79 4.13 10.15 3.29
N VAL A 80 3.89 9.00 2.66
CA VAL A 80 4.96 8.11 2.18
C VAL A 80 5.84 8.85 1.17
N GLN A 81 5.23 9.58 0.23
CA GLN A 81 5.99 10.39 -0.74
C GLN A 81 6.86 11.43 -0.05
N GLY A 82 6.38 12.14 0.97
CA GLY A 82 7.21 13.08 1.75
C GLY A 82 8.34 12.39 2.52
N GLU A 83 8.08 11.21 3.09
CA GLU A 83 9.07 10.43 3.85
C GLU A 83 10.16 9.80 2.96
N GLU A 84 9.88 9.54 1.67
CA GLU A 84 10.87 9.02 0.71
C GLU A 84 11.56 10.14 -0.08
N ASN A 85 10.84 11.20 -0.46
CA ASN A 85 11.39 12.31 -1.24
C ASN A 85 12.27 13.24 -0.40
N ASN A 86 12.09 13.30 0.92
CA ASN A 86 13.01 14.08 1.78
C ASN A 86 14.42 13.47 1.88
N GLY A 87 14.69 12.34 1.20
CA GLY A 87 16.03 11.78 1.00
C GLY A 87 16.65 12.06 -0.37
N ALA A 88 15.91 12.67 -1.31
CA ALA A 88 16.37 12.96 -2.66
C ALA A 88 16.18 14.45 -2.97
N THR A 89 17.29 15.17 -3.07
CA THR A 89 17.35 16.50 -3.69
C THR A 89 16.65 16.46 -5.05
N GLU A 90 15.83 17.47 -5.29
CA GLU A 90 15.09 17.79 -6.52
C GLU A 90 15.48 17.00 -7.76
N GLU A 91 14.63 16.05 -8.17
CA GLU A 91 14.27 15.83 -9.57
C GLU A 91 12.99 15.00 -9.63
N ILE A 92 11.99 15.52 -10.34
CA ILE A 92 10.65 14.94 -10.45
C ILE A 92 10.74 13.64 -11.26
N ALA A 93 10.93 12.51 -10.57
CA ALA A 93 10.75 11.20 -11.16
C ALA A 93 9.26 10.86 -11.14
N ALA A 94 8.64 10.88 -12.32
CA ALA A 94 7.32 10.32 -12.55
C ALA A 94 7.21 8.92 -11.91
N PRO A 95 6.02 8.54 -11.38
CA PRO A 95 5.85 7.23 -10.74
C PRO A 95 6.35 6.12 -11.67
N PRO A 96 7.15 5.16 -11.17
CA PRO A 96 7.73 4.14 -12.03
C PRO A 96 6.62 3.41 -12.78
N PRO A 97 6.68 3.31 -14.11
CA PRO A 97 5.67 2.59 -14.87
C PRO A 97 5.65 1.16 -14.33
N LEU A 98 4.46 0.72 -13.92
CA LEU A 98 4.22 -0.68 -13.59
C LEU A 98 4.50 -1.48 -14.87
N ARG A 99 5.72 -2.03 -15.00
CA ARG A 99 6.08 -2.97 -16.06
C ARG A 99 5.07 -4.11 -16.00
N HIS A 100 4.10 -4.06 -16.90
CA HIS A 100 3.36 -5.25 -17.30
C HIS A 100 4.42 -6.13 -17.96
N LYS A 101 4.80 -7.22 -17.29
CA LYS A 101 5.49 -8.29 -17.99
C LYS A 101 4.48 -8.83 -18.99
N ILE A 102 4.56 -8.35 -20.23
CA ILE A 102 3.96 -9.03 -21.37
C ILE A 102 4.68 -10.37 -21.41
N VAL A 103 3.99 -11.42 -20.96
CA VAL A 103 4.37 -12.79 -21.29
C VAL A 103 3.95 -12.96 -22.73
N VAL A 104 4.91 -12.81 -23.64
CA VAL A 104 4.72 -13.23 -25.04
C VAL A 104 4.97 -14.74 -25.03
N SER A 105 3.91 -15.50 -25.30
CA SER A 105 3.97 -16.94 -25.56
C SER A 105 4.56 -17.22 -26.94
#